data_AF-A0A7J6AJW2-F1
#
_entry.id   AF-A0A7J6AJW2-F1
#
_cell.length_a   1.000
_cell.length_b   1.000
_cell.length_c   1.000
_cell.angle_alpha   90.00
_cell.angle_beta   90.00
_cell.angle_gamma   90.00
#
_symmetry.space_group_name_H-M   'P 1'
#
loop_
_entity.id
_entity.type
_entity.pdbx_description
1 polymer ?
#
loop_
_entity_poly.entity_id
_entity_poly.type
_entity_poly.pdbx_seq_one_letter_code
_entity_poly.pdbx_strand_id
1 'polypeptide(L)'
;MGRRTPVMLAVLVMVLLVPESSEGRKGRGGRTQTRQSQRDRTETTESFPLDFTAVQDGNVDTFMEQVKNLAQSLYPCSAQKLEDDMKLHFLENSSVTCNDGTPAGYYMKESRGSRRWLLFLEGGWYCFNKHNCDTRYDTMRRLMSSTRWPQSRTGTGILSPQPEENPHWWNANMVFIPYCSSDVWSGASPKTDQSE
;
A
#
# COMPACT_ATOMS: atom_id res chain seq x y z
N MET A 1 -22.71 -20.64 53.84
CA MET A 1 -22.60 -19.20 54.12
C MET A 1 -21.35 -18.67 53.46
N GLY A 2 -21.49 -17.90 52.38
CA GLY A 2 -20.40 -17.30 51.62
C GLY A 2 -21.01 -16.45 50.51
N ARG A 3 -21.09 -15.14 50.74
CA ARG A 3 -21.88 -14.17 49.96
C ARG A 3 -21.32 -14.00 48.54
N ARG A 4 -22.20 -14.09 47.55
CA ARG A 4 -21.96 -13.65 46.17
C ARG A 4 -22.08 -12.13 46.11
N THR A 5 -21.02 -11.44 45.69
CA THR A 5 -21.04 -10.01 45.35
C THR A 5 -21.24 -9.86 43.84
N PRO A 6 -22.27 -9.13 43.35
CA PRO A 6 -22.34 -8.73 41.95
C PRO A 6 -21.60 -7.40 41.76
N VAL A 7 -20.59 -7.37 40.89
CA VAL A 7 -19.98 -6.12 40.42
C VAL A 7 -20.84 -5.61 39.27
N MET A 8 -21.39 -4.41 39.47
CA MET A 8 -22.28 -3.70 38.55
C MET A 8 -21.56 -3.30 37.26
N LEU A 9 -22.27 -3.49 36.16
CA LEU A 9 -22.03 -2.89 34.85
C LEU A 9 -21.88 -1.36 34.96
N ALA A 10 -20.80 -0.80 34.43
CA ALA A 10 -20.69 0.63 34.16
C ALA A 10 -20.43 0.82 32.66
N VAL A 11 -21.51 1.06 31.91
CA VAL A 11 -21.46 1.50 30.51
C VAL A 11 -21.32 3.02 30.55
N LEU A 12 -20.15 3.54 30.17
CA LEU A 12 -19.92 4.98 30.06
C LEU A 12 -20.08 5.39 28.58
N VAL A 13 -21.24 5.95 28.25
CA VAL A 13 -21.49 6.63 26.97
C VAL A 13 -21.04 8.08 27.11
N MET A 14 -19.95 8.44 26.43
CA MET A 14 -19.50 9.83 26.28
C MET A 14 -20.06 10.38 24.96
N VAL A 15 -21.08 11.21 25.07
CA VAL A 15 -21.61 12.09 24.01
C VAL A 15 -21.37 13.53 24.47
N LEU A 16 -21.30 14.45 23.49
CA LEU A 16 -21.26 15.92 23.55
C LEU A 16 -19.84 16.51 23.35
N LEU A 17 -19.60 17.57 22.58
CA LEU A 17 -20.35 18.43 21.65
C LEU A 17 -19.29 19.31 20.93
N VAL A 18 -19.48 19.60 19.65
CA VAL A 18 -18.72 20.61 18.90
C VAL A 18 -19.38 21.98 19.10
N PRO A 19 -18.62 23.10 19.25
CA PRO A 19 -19.16 24.43 19.02
C PRO A 19 -18.64 25.01 17.69
N GLU A 20 -19.58 25.21 16.76
CA GLU A 20 -19.51 26.21 15.68
C GLU A 20 -19.58 27.61 16.29
N SER A 21 -18.67 28.51 15.89
CA SER A 21 -18.78 29.94 16.16
C SER A 21 -19.20 30.68 14.89
N SER A 22 -20.45 31.14 14.87
CA SER A 22 -20.99 32.08 13.90
C SER A 22 -20.81 33.52 14.41
N GLU A 23 -20.26 34.42 13.60
CA GLU A 23 -20.44 35.87 13.78
C GLU A 23 -20.89 36.50 12.46
N GLY A 24 -22.17 36.85 12.40
CA GLY A 24 -22.73 37.74 11.39
C GLY A 24 -22.88 39.15 11.96
N ARG A 25 -22.48 40.16 11.18
CA ARG A 25 -22.85 41.56 11.45
C ARG A 25 -23.27 42.28 10.15
N LYS A 26 -24.45 42.89 10.24
CA LYS A 26 -25.21 43.62 9.22
C LYS A 26 -24.49 44.88 8.69
N GLY A 27 -24.66 45.16 7.40
CA GLY A 27 -24.42 46.47 6.78
C GLY A 27 -25.41 46.74 5.64
N ARG A 28 -26.11 47.87 5.71
CA ARG A 28 -27.25 48.31 4.89
C ARG A 28 -26.81 48.84 3.51
N GLY A 29 -27.62 48.54 2.49
CA GLY A 29 -28.10 49.42 1.41
C GLY A 29 -27.13 50.39 0.69
N GLY A 30 -26.99 50.19 -0.63
CA GLY A 30 -26.45 51.21 -1.55
C GLY A 30 -26.51 50.72 -2.99
N ARG A 31 -27.52 51.20 -3.74
CA ARG A 31 -27.72 50.94 -5.16
C ARG A 31 -26.95 52.01 -5.94
N THR A 32 -25.83 51.65 -6.54
CA THR A 32 -25.14 52.52 -7.51
C THR A 32 -24.58 51.66 -8.63
N GLN A 33 -25.01 51.94 -9.86
CA GLN A 33 -24.47 51.38 -11.08
C GLN A 33 -23.01 51.83 -11.25
N THR A 34 -22.10 50.86 -11.37
CA THR A 34 -20.78 51.11 -11.96
C THR A 34 -20.50 50.00 -12.95
N ARG A 35 -20.44 50.37 -14.23
CA ARG A 35 -19.90 49.54 -15.32
C ARG A 35 -18.48 49.14 -14.93
N GLN A 36 -18.24 47.86 -14.72
CA GLN A 36 -16.89 47.31 -14.70
C GLN A 36 -16.86 46.01 -15.48
N SER A 37 -16.13 46.05 -16.58
CA SER A 37 -15.66 44.92 -17.36
C SER A 37 -14.95 43.94 -16.42
N GLN A 38 -15.56 42.78 -16.17
CA GLN A 38 -14.88 41.64 -15.56
C GLN A 38 -14.97 40.46 -16.51
N ARG A 39 -13.80 40.11 -17.03
CA ARG A 39 -13.52 38.94 -17.85
C ARG A 39 -14.17 37.70 -17.24
N ASP A 40 -15.00 37.09 -18.08
CA ASP A 40 -15.46 35.72 -17.98
C ASP A 40 -14.27 34.79 -17.73
N ARG A 41 -14.22 34.16 -16.55
CA ARG A 41 -13.30 33.06 -16.27
C ARG A 41 -14.14 31.80 -16.34
N THR A 42 -14.53 31.45 -17.55
CA THR A 42 -15.04 30.14 -17.89
C THR A 42 -13.97 29.13 -17.50
N GLU A 43 -14.25 28.39 -16.44
CA GLU A 43 -13.53 27.19 -16.08
C GLU A 43 -13.83 26.17 -17.17
N THR A 44 -13.01 26.17 -18.22
CA THR A 44 -13.08 25.17 -19.27
C THR A 44 -12.66 23.84 -18.64
N THR A 45 -13.63 23.07 -18.18
CA THR A 45 -13.48 21.62 -18.08
C THR A 45 -13.13 21.13 -19.47
N GLU A 46 -11.83 20.88 -19.72
CA GLU A 46 -11.37 20.22 -20.93
C GLU A 46 -11.86 18.77 -20.88
N SER A 47 -13.07 18.55 -21.37
CA SER A 47 -13.55 17.23 -21.70
C SER A 47 -12.92 16.82 -23.02
N PHE A 48 -12.22 15.69 -23.04
CA PHE A 48 -11.77 15.03 -24.27
C PHE A 48 -12.84 13.99 -24.63
N PRO A 49 -13.87 14.33 -25.44
CA PRO A 49 -14.82 13.34 -25.90
C PRO A 49 -14.08 12.32 -26.76
N LEU A 50 -14.08 11.04 -26.34
CA LEU A 50 -13.65 9.95 -27.20
C LEU A 50 -14.75 9.69 -28.22
N ASP A 51 -14.45 9.93 -29.49
CA ASP A 51 -15.40 9.67 -30.57
C ASP A 51 -15.28 8.21 -31.02
N PHE A 52 -16.17 7.37 -30.49
CA PHE A 52 -16.22 5.94 -30.82
C PHE A 52 -16.79 5.67 -32.22
N THR A 53 -17.33 6.67 -32.93
CA THR A 53 -17.89 6.49 -34.28
C THR A 53 -16.80 6.20 -35.32
N ALA A 54 -15.58 6.71 -35.11
CA ALA A 54 -14.42 6.48 -35.98
C ALA A 54 -13.96 5.01 -36.05
N VAL A 55 -14.28 4.19 -35.04
CA VAL A 55 -13.98 2.75 -35.03
C VAL A 55 -14.87 1.99 -36.00
N GLN A 56 -16.08 2.49 -36.27
CA GLN A 56 -17.07 1.83 -37.10
C GLN A 56 -16.87 2.13 -38.60
N ASP A 57 -16.18 3.22 -38.93
CA ASP A 57 -15.90 3.68 -40.29
C ASP A 57 -14.48 3.32 -40.81
N GLY A 58 -13.71 2.52 -40.06
CA GLY A 58 -12.38 2.06 -40.47
C GLY A 58 -11.24 3.04 -40.20
N ASN A 59 -11.47 4.12 -39.46
CA ASN A 59 -10.45 5.12 -39.10
C ASN A 59 -9.85 4.84 -37.71
N VAL A 60 -9.29 3.65 -37.56
CA VAL A 60 -8.73 3.13 -36.29
C VAL A 60 -7.52 3.93 -35.82
N ASP A 61 -6.75 4.49 -36.76
CA ASP A 61 -5.54 5.28 -36.48
C ASP A 61 -5.88 6.59 -35.76
N THR A 62 -6.94 7.29 -36.20
CA THR A 62 -7.40 8.53 -35.56
C THR A 62 -7.93 8.28 -34.15
N PHE A 63 -8.63 7.16 -33.94
CA PHE A 63 -9.07 6.76 -32.61
C PHE A 63 -7.88 6.45 -31.68
N MET A 64 -6.88 5.70 -32.16
CA MET A 64 -5.69 5.39 -31.38
C MET A 64 -4.87 6.65 -31.04
N GLU A 65 -4.86 7.66 -31.91
CA GLU A 65 -4.25 8.95 -31.64
C GLU A 65 -4.99 9.71 -30.53
N GLN A 66 -6.34 9.72 -30.54
CA GLN A 66 -7.15 10.29 -29.46
C GLN A 66 -6.91 9.58 -28.12
N VAL A 67 -6.83 8.24 -28.12
CA VAL A 67 -6.53 7.45 -26.92
C VAL A 67 -5.11 7.76 -26.39
N LYS A 68 -4.11 7.89 -27.28
CA LYS A 68 -2.75 8.29 -26.89
C LYS A 68 -2.72 9.69 -26.28
N ASN A 69 -3.41 10.66 -26.89
CA ASN A 69 -3.47 12.02 -26.37
C ASN A 69 -4.16 12.08 -25.00
N LEU A 70 -5.26 11.34 -24.84
CA LEU A 70 -5.93 11.22 -23.55
C LEU A 70 -5.01 10.57 -22.49
N ALA A 71 -4.33 9.48 -22.84
CA ALA A 71 -3.38 8.82 -21.96
C ALA A 71 -2.23 9.76 -21.56
N GLN A 72 -1.71 10.57 -22.49
CA GLN A 72 -0.66 11.56 -22.22
C GLN A 72 -1.14 12.72 -21.35
N SER A 73 -2.37 13.20 -21.53
CA SER A 73 -2.96 14.25 -20.69
C SER A 73 -3.29 13.76 -19.27
N LEU A 74 -3.65 12.48 -19.13
CA LEU A 74 -3.88 11.84 -17.84
C LEU A 74 -2.58 11.37 -17.17
N TYR A 75 -1.50 11.17 -17.95
CA TYR A 75 -0.20 10.74 -17.45
C TYR A 75 0.32 11.63 -16.32
N PRO A 76 0.32 12.98 -16.38
CA PRO A 76 0.70 13.85 -15.26
C PRO A 76 -0.14 13.69 -13.99
N CYS A 77 -1.41 13.29 -14.12
CA CYS A 77 -2.29 13.03 -12.97
C CYS A 77 -2.00 11.67 -12.32
N SER A 78 -1.53 10.68 -13.10
CA SER A 78 -1.06 9.37 -12.59
C SER A 78 0.43 9.32 -12.26
N ALA A 79 1.24 10.20 -12.83
CA ALA A 79 2.70 10.23 -12.74
C ALA A 79 3.21 11.11 -11.60
N GLN A 80 2.32 11.60 -10.71
CA GLN A 80 2.71 11.98 -9.36
C GLN A 80 3.17 10.72 -8.61
N LYS A 81 4.38 10.25 -8.94
CA LYS A 81 5.19 9.27 -8.23
C LYS A 81 4.36 8.07 -7.74
N LEU A 82 3.89 7.22 -8.67
CA LEU A 82 3.42 5.90 -8.29
C LEU A 82 4.61 5.20 -7.62
N GLU A 83 4.59 5.11 -6.29
CA GLU A 83 5.60 4.37 -5.56
C GLU A 83 5.38 2.89 -5.85
N ASP A 84 6.05 2.41 -6.90
CA ASP A 84 5.88 1.05 -7.40
C ASP A 84 6.54 0.00 -6.50
N ASP A 85 7.45 0.44 -5.64
CA ASP A 85 8.10 -0.40 -4.66
C ASP A 85 7.16 -0.79 -3.52
N MET A 86 7.23 -2.06 -3.14
CA MET A 86 6.65 -2.55 -1.90
C MET A 86 7.42 -1.97 -0.70
N LYS A 87 6.71 -1.58 0.36
CA LYS A 87 7.29 -1.02 1.59
C LYS A 87 7.44 -2.07 2.67
N LEU A 88 8.51 -1.98 3.45
CA LEU A 88 8.77 -2.88 4.57
C LEU A 88 7.84 -2.57 5.75
N HIS A 89 7.21 -3.62 6.28
CA HIS A 89 6.45 -3.61 7.52
C HIS A 89 6.98 -4.72 8.44
N PHE A 90 7.45 -4.35 9.62
CA PHE A 90 7.74 -5.32 10.68
C PHE A 90 6.45 -5.81 11.32
N LEU A 91 6.45 -7.04 11.81
CA LEU A 91 5.33 -7.57 12.58
C LEU A 91 5.20 -6.80 13.89
N GLU A 92 3.98 -6.42 14.26
CA GLU A 92 3.71 -5.77 15.55
C GLU A 92 4.04 -6.69 16.74
N ASN A 93 3.81 -8.00 16.56
CA ASN A 93 4.20 -8.99 17.56
C ASN A 93 5.70 -9.31 17.45
N SER A 94 6.49 -8.71 18.33
CA SER A 94 7.93 -8.91 18.41
C SER A 94 8.36 -10.31 18.85
N SER A 95 7.43 -11.18 19.28
CA SER A 95 7.74 -12.59 19.60
C SER A 95 7.95 -13.44 18.33
N VAL A 96 7.59 -12.93 17.16
CA VAL A 96 7.77 -13.61 15.87
C VAL A 96 9.05 -13.09 15.23
N THR A 97 10.11 -13.90 15.28
CA THR A 97 11.48 -13.46 14.97
C THR A 97 12.13 -14.25 13.84
N CYS A 98 13.14 -13.66 13.23
CA CYS A 98 14.13 -14.35 12.42
C CYS A 98 15.04 -15.26 13.28
N ASN A 99 15.94 -16.03 12.65
CA ASN A 99 16.86 -16.92 13.35
C ASN A 99 17.71 -16.24 14.43
N ASP A 100 18.18 -15.01 14.18
CA ASP A 100 19.01 -14.28 15.14
C ASP A 100 18.20 -13.57 16.26
N GLY A 101 16.88 -13.57 16.18
CA GLY A 101 15.98 -12.93 17.14
C GLY A 101 15.48 -11.55 16.72
N THR A 102 15.88 -11.02 15.56
CA THR A 102 15.34 -9.76 15.06
C THR A 102 13.88 -9.91 14.62
N PRO A 103 13.06 -8.85 14.64
CA PRO A 103 11.65 -8.94 14.26
C PRO A 103 11.52 -9.38 12.80
N ALA A 104 10.65 -10.36 12.54
CA ALA A 104 10.26 -10.70 11.17
C ALA A 104 9.32 -9.63 10.58
N GLY A 105 9.08 -9.70 9.28
CA GLY A 105 8.29 -8.70 8.57
C GLY A 105 7.99 -9.12 7.14
N TYR A 106 7.33 -8.22 6.41
CA TYR A 106 6.94 -8.41 5.02
C TYR A 106 7.02 -7.08 4.27
N TYR A 107 7.16 -7.16 2.95
CA TYR A 107 7.02 -6.02 2.06
C TYR A 107 5.63 -6.02 1.46
N MET A 108 4.98 -4.86 1.34
CA MET A 108 3.64 -4.75 0.78
C MET A 108 3.48 -3.58 -0.18
N LYS A 109 2.74 -3.80 -1.26
CA LYS A 109 2.18 -2.77 -2.13
C LYS A 109 0.67 -2.97 -2.22
N GLU A 110 -0.06 -1.96 -1.78
CA GLU A 110 -1.52 -1.96 -1.82
C GLU A 110 -2.05 -1.62 -3.22
N SER A 111 -3.12 -2.30 -3.61
CA SER A 111 -3.96 -1.96 -4.75
C SER A 111 -5.40 -1.85 -4.29
N ARG A 112 -5.80 -0.62 -3.92
CA ARG A 112 -7.11 -0.33 -3.30
C ARG A 112 -8.32 -0.77 -4.14
N GLY A 113 -8.16 -0.87 -5.46
CA GLY A 113 -9.19 -1.34 -6.39
C GLY A 113 -9.24 -2.85 -6.59
N SER A 114 -8.26 -3.60 -6.10
CA SER A 114 -8.14 -5.04 -6.32
C SER A 114 -8.50 -5.85 -5.09
N ARG A 115 -9.28 -6.91 -5.31
CA ARG A 115 -9.62 -7.91 -4.28
C ARG A 115 -8.64 -9.09 -4.28
N ARG A 116 -7.66 -9.09 -5.18
CA ARG A 116 -6.68 -10.18 -5.31
C ARG A 116 -5.49 -9.88 -4.41
N TRP A 117 -4.97 -10.94 -3.80
CA TRP A 117 -3.79 -10.90 -2.95
C TRP A 117 -2.81 -11.95 -3.43
N LEU A 118 -1.54 -11.56 -3.53
CA LEU A 118 -0.44 -12.47 -3.84
C LEU A 118 0.60 -12.37 -2.74
N LEU A 119 0.74 -13.46 -1.99
CA LEU A 119 1.74 -13.60 -0.94
C LEU A 119 2.85 -14.50 -1.47
N PHE A 120 4.05 -13.93 -1.59
CA PHE A 120 5.22 -14.62 -2.09
C PHE A 120 6.18 -14.94 -0.93
N LEU A 121 6.50 -16.22 -0.77
CA LEU A 121 7.47 -16.70 0.20
C LEU A 121 8.84 -16.80 -0.45
N GLU A 122 9.82 -16.04 0.04
CA GLU A 122 11.19 -16.17 -0.45
C GLU A 122 11.75 -17.58 -0.17
N GLY A 123 12.61 -18.07 -1.06
CA GLY A 123 13.38 -19.29 -0.83
C GLY A 123 14.77 -19.00 -0.29
N GLY A 124 15.63 -20.03 -0.27
CA GLY A 124 17.06 -19.84 -0.02
C GLY A 124 17.69 -20.92 0.85
N TRP A 125 17.47 -22.20 0.52
CA TRP A 125 18.00 -23.35 1.28
C TRP A 125 17.55 -23.36 2.76
N TYR A 126 18.18 -24.17 3.59
CA TYR A 126 17.90 -24.30 5.02
C TYR A 126 19.19 -24.66 5.76
N CYS A 127 19.15 -24.62 7.09
CA CYS A 127 20.18 -25.22 7.94
C CYS A 127 19.50 -26.13 8.95
N PHE A 128 20.19 -27.19 9.38
CA PHE A 128 19.56 -28.28 10.15
C PHE A 128 20.39 -28.72 11.37
N ASN A 129 21.53 -28.06 11.62
CA ASN A 129 22.33 -28.24 12.82
C ASN A 129 23.10 -26.95 13.12
N LYS A 130 23.61 -26.83 14.34
CA LYS A 130 24.33 -25.63 14.80
C LYS A 130 25.47 -25.23 13.88
N HIS A 131 26.34 -26.17 13.51
CA HIS A 131 27.53 -25.87 12.67
C HIS A 131 27.16 -25.25 11.31
N ASN A 132 26.17 -25.83 10.63
CA ASN A 132 25.73 -25.34 9.33
C ASN A 132 24.92 -24.04 9.46
N CYS A 133 24.17 -23.85 10.56
CA CYS A 133 23.48 -22.59 10.83
C CYS A 133 24.46 -21.45 11.16
N ASP A 134 25.51 -21.71 11.94
CA ASP A 134 26.57 -20.73 12.23
C ASP A 134 27.29 -20.32 10.93
N THR A 135 27.68 -21.31 10.10
CA THR A 135 28.28 -21.05 8.77
C THR A 135 27.35 -20.25 7.86
N ARG A 136 26.06 -20.57 7.86
CA ARG A 136 25.04 -19.85 7.09
C ARG A 136 24.85 -18.42 7.61
N TYR A 137 24.95 -18.20 8.91
CA TYR A 137 24.84 -16.87 9.49
C TYR A 137 25.99 -15.97 9.04
N ASP A 138 27.21 -16.51 8.99
CA ASP A 138 28.40 -15.76 8.55
C ASP A 138 28.39 -15.45 7.05
N THR A 139 27.93 -16.40 6.22
CA THR A 139 28.00 -16.30 4.75
C THR A 139 26.72 -15.73 4.12
N MET A 140 25.55 -15.92 4.74
CA MET A 140 24.22 -15.63 4.18
C MET A 140 23.31 -14.92 5.18
N ARG A 141 23.86 -14.02 6.00
CA ARG A 141 23.13 -13.31 7.08
C ARG A 141 21.76 -12.72 6.71
N ARG A 142 21.58 -12.25 5.47
CA ARG A 142 20.29 -11.71 4.97
C ARG A 142 19.13 -12.70 5.11
N LEU A 143 19.43 -14.00 5.03
CA LEU A 143 18.46 -15.10 5.15
C LEU A 143 18.30 -15.63 6.58
N MET A 144 18.82 -14.91 7.57
CA MET A 144 18.77 -15.28 8.99
C MET A 144 18.50 -14.08 9.92
N SER A 145 18.45 -12.86 9.37
CA SER A 145 18.36 -11.60 10.10
C SER A 145 17.64 -10.55 9.28
N SER A 146 16.83 -9.72 9.95
CA SER A 146 16.15 -8.57 9.34
C SER A 146 16.89 -7.24 9.51
N THR A 147 18.02 -7.22 10.23
CA THR A 147 18.79 -6.00 10.55
C THR A 147 19.19 -5.13 9.35
N ARG A 148 19.36 -5.72 8.17
CA ARG A 148 19.83 -5.04 6.96
C ARG A 148 18.80 -5.06 5.83
N TRP A 149 17.54 -5.28 6.14
CA TRP A 149 16.47 -5.21 5.15
C TRP A 149 16.26 -3.76 4.68
N PRO A 150 16.22 -3.52 3.35
CA PRO A 150 15.92 -2.19 2.83
C PRO A 150 14.48 -1.79 3.17
N GLN A 151 14.19 -0.48 3.25
CA GLN A 151 12.84 0.01 3.55
C GLN A 151 11.84 -0.19 2.41
N SER A 152 12.34 -0.41 1.18
CA SER A 152 11.53 -0.71 0.01
C SER A 152 12.15 -1.84 -0.81
N ARG A 153 11.29 -2.50 -1.60
CA ARG A 153 11.69 -3.57 -2.52
C ARG A 153 10.85 -3.50 -3.79
N THR A 154 11.50 -3.45 -4.93
CA THR A 154 10.84 -3.54 -6.24
C THR A 154 10.32 -4.95 -6.48
N GLY A 155 9.04 -5.07 -6.84
CA GLY A 155 8.45 -6.34 -7.26
C GLY A 155 8.88 -6.68 -8.68
N THR A 156 9.22 -7.94 -8.94
CA THR A 156 9.60 -8.45 -10.26
C THR A 156 8.85 -9.74 -10.57
N GLY A 157 8.81 -10.13 -11.85
CA GLY A 157 8.04 -11.26 -12.36
C GLY A 157 6.57 -11.16 -11.93
N ILE A 158 6.08 -12.20 -11.24
CA ILE A 158 4.68 -12.25 -10.77
C ILE A 158 4.32 -11.19 -9.72
N LEU A 159 5.32 -10.55 -9.08
CA LEU A 159 5.13 -9.45 -8.15
C LEU A 159 5.23 -8.06 -8.82
N SER A 160 5.58 -8.02 -10.12
CA SER A 160 5.71 -6.76 -10.83
C SER A 160 4.36 -6.07 -10.97
N PRO A 161 4.31 -4.73 -10.78
CA PRO A 161 3.12 -3.95 -11.05
C PRO A 161 3.00 -3.55 -12.53
N GLN A 162 3.97 -3.91 -13.37
CA GLN A 162 3.96 -3.60 -14.79
C GLN A 162 3.17 -4.66 -15.55
N PRO A 163 2.10 -4.29 -16.30
CA PRO A 163 1.33 -5.23 -17.11
C PRO A 163 2.18 -5.98 -18.15
N GLU A 164 3.26 -5.36 -18.63
CA GLU A 164 4.17 -5.95 -19.61
C GLU A 164 4.97 -7.14 -19.04
N GLU A 165 5.34 -7.06 -17.75
CA GLU A 165 6.06 -8.12 -17.04
C GLU A 165 5.10 -9.10 -16.35
N ASN A 166 3.94 -8.63 -15.89
CA ASN A 166 2.92 -9.39 -15.17
C ASN A 166 1.52 -9.22 -15.77
N PRO A 167 1.23 -9.85 -16.94
CA PRO A 167 0.00 -9.57 -17.70
C PRO A 167 -1.30 -9.85 -16.94
N HIS A 168 -1.25 -10.75 -15.96
CA HIS A 168 -2.44 -11.30 -15.31
C HIS A 168 -2.68 -10.75 -13.90
N TRP A 169 -1.61 -10.46 -13.15
CA TRP A 169 -1.70 -10.15 -11.71
C TRP A 169 -1.14 -8.77 -11.35
N TRP A 170 -0.68 -7.96 -12.30
CA TRP A 170 -0.02 -6.67 -12.04
C TRP A 170 -0.80 -5.73 -11.10
N ASN A 171 -2.14 -5.82 -11.08
CA ASN A 171 -2.98 -4.98 -10.24
C ASN A 171 -3.33 -5.59 -8.86
N ALA A 172 -2.83 -6.76 -8.50
CA ALA A 172 -3.12 -7.39 -7.21
C ALA A 172 -2.45 -6.64 -6.05
N ASN A 173 -2.91 -6.89 -4.82
CA ASN A 173 -2.15 -6.53 -3.62
C ASN A 173 -0.95 -7.47 -3.53
N MET A 174 0.25 -6.90 -3.55
CA MET A 174 1.50 -7.67 -3.59
C MET A 174 2.12 -7.70 -2.21
N VAL A 175 2.48 -8.90 -1.75
CA VAL A 175 3.17 -9.13 -0.48
C VAL A 175 4.37 -10.03 -0.72
N PHE A 176 5.55 -9.58 -0.32
CA PHE A 176 6.78 -10.38 -0.34
C PHE A 176 7.23 -10.64 1.10
N ILE A 177 7.34 -11.90 1.50
CA ILE A 177 7.75 -12.30 2.84
C ILE A 177 9.20 -12.82 2.74
N PRO A 178 10.19 -12.06 3.23
CA PRO A 178 11.58 -12.48 3.17
C PRO A 178 11.82 -13.70 4.05
N TYR A 179 12.68 -14.59 3.57
CA TYR A 179 12.98 -15.83 4.27
C TYR A 179 14.13 -15.62 5.25
N CYS A 180 13.81 -15.65 6.55
CA CYS A 180 14.81 -15.45 7.61
C CYS A 180 14.77 -16.49 8.73
N SER A 181 14.07 -17.61 8.50
CA SER A 181 13.85 -18.69 9.48
C SER A 181 14.69 -19.95 9.21
N SER A 182 15.25 -20.11 8.00
CA SER A 182 16.12 -21.24 7.61
C SER A 182 15.50 -22.64 7.81
N ASP A 183 14.17 -22.72 7.87
CA ASP A 183 13.38 -23.91 8.26
C ASP A 183 12.37 -24.36 7.18
N VAL A 184 12.50 -23.84 5.96
CA VAL A 184 11.56 -24.12 4.85
C VAL A 184 10.10 -23.79 5.21
N TRP A 185 9.88 -22.76 6.03
CA TRP A 185 8.56 -22.31 6.49
C TRP A 185 7.81 -23.35 7.35
N SER A 186 8.54 -24.27 7.99
CA SER A 186 7.96 -25.35 8.80
C SER A 186 8.04 -25.14 10.32
N GLY A 187 8.86 -24.20 10.79
CA GLY A 187 9.07 -23.95 12.21
C GLY A 187 7.84 -23.36 12.90
N ALA A 188 7.58 -23.81 14.13
CA ALA A 188 6.49 -23.33 14.96
C ALA A 188 6.92 -23.05 16.43
N SER A 189 8.23 -23.06 16.69
CA SER A 189 8.81 -22.84 18.01
C SER A 189 9.52 -21.48 18.07
N PRO A 190 9.35 -20.71 19.16
CA PRO A 190 10.14 -19.49 19.36
C PRO A 190 11.61 -19.84 19.59
N LYS A 191 12.51 -18.87 19.36
CA LYS A 191 13.92 -19.01 19.72
C LYS A 191 14.05 -19.23 21.23
N THR A 192 14.68 -20.33 21.62
CA THR A 192 15.06 -20.61 23.01
C THR A 192 16.56 -20.42 23.18
N ASP A 193 17.01 -20.01 24.38
CA ASP A 193 18.45 -19.85 24.67
C ASP A 193 19.22 -21.19 24.71
N GLN A 194 18.53 -22.32 24.57
CA GLN A 194 19.12 -23.65 24.54
C GLN A 194 19.42 -24.04 23.09
N SER A 195 20.71 -23.97 22.73
CA SER A 195 21.27 -24.62 21.55
C SER A 195 21.66 -26.05 21.92
N GLU A 196 20.80 -27.03 21.61
CA GLU A 196 21.24 -28.43 21.51
C GLU A 196 21.75 -28.73 20.09
#